data_AF-A0A074YJM6-F1
#
_entry.id   AF-A0A074YJM6-F1
#
_cell.length_a   1.000
_cell.length_b   1.000
_cell.length_c   1.000
_cell.angle_alpha   90.00
_cell.angle_beta   90.00
_cell.angle_gamma   90.00
#
_symmetry.space_group_name_H-M   'P 1'
#
loop_
_entity.id
_entity.type
_entity.pdbx_description
1 polymer ?
#
loop_
_entity_poly.entity_id
_entity_poly.type
_entity_poly.pdbx_seq_one_letter_code
_entity_poly.pdbx_strand_id
1 'polypeptide(L)'
;MSHGVPRVAAGVKTDAARRKELKQIEAYQGLVDNVQAKIKAEEFGVDTLNLTSALLSQNPEYYTIWNHRRRVLQHVFAKEISSPSTEDAESKPAPGLTPAQHEITLLIREDLAFLLPLLKQFPKCYWVWNHRAWLLQQASQYLPVTSAKRLWLEEMALVSKMLSYDSRNFHGWSYRREVVASIEQLSIQELEEESQETTDKKSEESMTESEFAYTTKMIKTNLSNFSAWHNRLRLMPSLLKERDADAAARKKFLDDEFELIITALYTDPYDQSLWFYHNYLMTNLSPKTPLDLRIAPDLTNQDRIEYFDTQFDLLKDMLEDTTDCKWIYLALVTYTPEYLEIDAGNEKITTLELTAWLDQLDQLDPLRKGRWLDLRKSLNL
;
A
#
# COMPACT_ATOMS: atom_id res chain seq x y z
N MET A 1 -11.90 13.22 -10.15
CA MET A 1 -11.15 13.50 -11.39
C MET A 1 -11.10 12.22 -12.20
N SER A 2 -11.60 12.19 -13.44
CA SER A 2 -11.54 11.00 -14.28
C SER A 2 -10.14 10.86 -14.89
N HIS A 3 -9.54 9.67 -14.81
CA HIS A 3 -8.25 9.39 -15.43
C HIS A 3 -8.42 9.15 -16.94
N GLY A 4 -7.41 9.54 -17.74
CA GLY A 4 -7.38 9.21 -19.17
C GLY A 4 -8.19 10.13 -20.09
N VAL A 5 -8.59 11.33 -19.64
CA VAL A 5 -9.20 12.33 -20.53
C VAL A 5 -8.18 12.70 -21.63
N PRO A 6 -8.46 12.41 -22.91
CA PRO A 6 -7.56 12.78 -23.99
C PRO A 6 -7.36 14.29 -24.02
N ARG A 7 -6.11 14.76 -24.13
CA ARG A 7 -5.77 16.20 -24.21
C ARG A 7 -6.23 16.86 -25.53
N VAL A 8 -6.87 16.10 -26.42
CA VAL A 8 -7.35 16.62 -27.70
C VAL A 8 -8.62 17.41 -27.42
N ALA A 9 -8.67 18.67 -27.84
CA ALA A 9 -9.91 19.44 -27.88
C ALA A 9 -10.97 18.59 -28.58
N ALA A 10 -12.12 18.36 -27.95
CA ALA A 10 -13.18 17.55 -28.52
C ALA A 10 -13.58 18.17 -29.87
N GLY A 11 -13.10 17.58 -30.97
CA GLY A 11 -13.58 17.91 -32.31
C GLY A 11 -15.09 17.69 -32.34
N VAL A 12 -15.79 18.43 -33.21
CA VAL A 12 -17.24 18.26 -33.37
C VAL A 12 -17.52 16.79 -33.69
N LYS A 13 -18.13 16.07 -32.74
CA LYS A 13 -18.52 14.67 -32.94
C LYS A 13 -19.44 14.60 -34.16
N THR A 14 -19.17 13.67 -35.07
CA THR A 14 -20.07 13.45 -36.21
C THR A 14 -21.47 13.06 -35.73
N ASP A 15 -22.52 13.40 -36.49
CA ASP A 15 -23.90 13.03 -36.12
C ASP A 15 -24.06 11.52 -35.93
N ALA A 16 -23.35 10.70 -36.70
CA ALA A 16 -23.32 9.26 -36.54
C ALA A 16 -22.72 8.82 -35.19
N ALA A 17 -21.60 9.44 -34.77
CA ALA A 17 -20.99 9.16 -33.48
C ALA A 17 -21.91 9.58 -32.31
N ARG A 18 -22.57 10.74 -32.44
CA ARG A 18 -23.54 11.23 -31.44
C ARG A 18 -24.75 10.30 -31.33
N ARG A 19 -25.32 9.85 -32.44
CA ARG A 19 -26.44 8.88 -32.43
C ARG A 19 -26.04 7.54 -31.81
N LYS A 20 -24.81 7.06 -32.06
CA LYS A 20 -24.28 5.84 -31.44
C LYS A 20 -24.16 6.00 -29.92
N GLU A 21 -23.60 7.13 -29.46
CA GLU A 21 -23.46 7.44 -28.03
C GLU A 21 -24.83 7.55 -27.34
N LEU A 22 -25.82 8.21 -27.95
CA LEU A 22 -27.18 8.29 -27.40
C LEU A 22 -27.82 6.91 -27.21
N LYS A 23 -27.66 6.01 -28.19
CA LYS A 23 -28.14 4.62 -28.06
C LYS A 23 -27.45 3.86 -26.92
N GLN A 24 -26.15 4.10 -26.72
CA GLN A 24 -25.41 3.48 -25.61
C GLN A 24 -25.89 4.03 -24.26
N ILE A 25 -26.16 5.33 -24.17
CA ILE A 25 -26.70 5.96 -22.96
C ILE A 25 -28.10 5.42 -22.64
N GLU A 26 -28.98 5.32 -23.65
CA GLU A 26 -30.34 4.78 -23.48
C GLU A 26 -30.31 3.31 -23.00
N ALA A 27 -29.44 2.48 -23.59
CA ALA A 27 -29.25 1.10 -23.16
C ALA A 27 -28.70 1.01 -21.72
N TYR A 28 -27.76 1.89 -21.36
CA TYR A 28 -27.22 1.96 -19.99
C TYR A 28 -28.30 2.39 -18.99
N GLN A 29 -29.10 3.40 -19.31
CA GLN A 29 -30.22 3.87 -18.48
C GLN A 29 -31.26 2.76 -18.26
N GLY A 30 -31.67 2.06 -19.32
CA GLY A 30 -32.59 0.93 -19.19
C GLY A 30 -32.03 -0.19 -18.31
N LEU A 31 -30.72 -0.43 -18.35
CA LEU A 31 -30.08 -1.40 -17.47
C LEU A 31 -30.07 -0.94 -16.00
N VAL A 32 -29.86 0.36 -15.74
CA VAL A 32 -29.98 0.95 -14.40
C VAL A 32 -31.41 0.80 -13.87
N ASP A 33 -32.41 1.14 -14.69
CA ASP A 33 -33.82 1.04 -14.31
C ASP A 33 -34.23 -0.40 -13.96
N ASN A 34 -33.75 -1.37 -14.74
CA ASN A 34 -33.99 -2.79 -14.47
C ASN A 34 -33.41 -3.23 -13.12
N VAL A 35 -32.17 -2.83 -12.80
CA VAL A 35 -31.58 -3.13 -11.49
C VAL A 35 -32.39 -2.47 -10.38
N GLN A 36 -32.76 -1.20 -10.54
CA GLN A 36 -33.54 -0.48 -9.52
C GLN A 36 -34.91 -1.14 -9.30
N ALA A 37 -35.58 -1.59 -10.36
CA ALA A 37 -36.85 -2.30 -10.26
C ALA A 37 -36.70 -3.61 -9.47
N LYS A 38 -35.70 -4.44 -9.79
CA LYS A 38 -35.40 -5.68 -9.07
C LYS A 38 -35.08 -5.42 -7.59
N ILE A 39 -34.28 -4.39 -7.30
CA ILE A 39 -33.93 -4.03 -5.92
C ILE A 39 -35.14 -3.53 -5.14
N LYS A 40 -36.01 -2.73 -5.76
CA LYS A 40 -37.26 -2.25 -5.13
C LYS A 40 -38.26 -3.38 -4.86
N ALA A 41 -38.30 -4.37 -5.74
CA ALA A 41 -39.13 -5.56 -5.59
C ALA A 41 -38.53 -6.62 -4.65
N GLU A 42 -37.33 -6.38 -4.10
CA GLU A 42 -36.57 -7.34 -3.27
C GLU A 42 -36.32 -8.69 -3.96
N GLU A 43 -36.22 -8.67 -5.29
CA GLU A 43 -35.92 -9.85 -6.10
C GLU A 43 -34.41 -10.14 -6.05
N PHE A 44 -33.96 -10.68 -4.91
CA PHE A 44 -32.55 -10.95 -4.64
C PHE A 44 -32.16 -12.36 -5.06
N GLY A 45 -31.67 -12.49 -6.29
CA GLY A 45 -31.19 -13.76 -6.84
C GLY A 45 -30.19 -13.58 -7.98
N VAL A 46 -29.91 -14.67 -8.69
CA VAL A 46 -28.90 -14.75 -9.76
C VAL A 46 -29.17 -13.73 -10.88
N ASP A 47 -30.42 -13.51 -11.27
CA ASP A 47 -30.77 -12.51 -12.30
C ASP A 47 -30.34 -11.10 -11.91
N THR A 48 -30.57 -10.71 -10.66
CA THR A 48 -30.18 -9.38 -10.15
C THR A 48 -28.66 -9.26 -10.03
N LEU A 49 -27.96 -10.35 -9.66
CA LEU A 49 -26.50 -10.39 -9.73
C LEU A 49 -26.01 -10.20 -11.17
N ASN A 50 -26.61 -10.87 -12.16
CA ASN A 50 -26.22 -10.71 -13.56
C ASN A 50 -26.43 -9.28 -14.08
N LEU A 51 -27.55 -8.65 -13.73
CA LEU A 51 -27.81 -7.25 -14.11
C LEU A 51 -26.80 -6.28 -13.45
N THR A 52 -26.47 -6.48 -12.17
CA THR A 52 -25.44 -5.67 -11.50
C THR A 52 -24.06 -5.91 -12.11
N SER A 53 -23.70 -7.15 -12.47
CA SER A 53 -22.45 -7.47 -13.19
C SER A 53 -22.37 -6.71 -14.52
N ALA A 54 -23.47 -6.68 -15.29
CA ALA A 54 -23.52 -5.99 -16.57
C ALA A 54 -23.33 -4.47 -16.44
N LEU A 55 -23.86 -3.85 -15.38
CA LEU A 55 -23.63 -2.42 -15.09
C LEU A 55 -22.19 -2.16 -14.68
N LEU A 56 -21.66 -2.96 -13.75
CA LEU A 56 -20.32 -2.77 -13.20
C LEU A 56 -19.21 -3.07 -14.21
N SER A 57 -19.49 -3.93 -15.19
CA SER A 57 -18.61 -4.15 -16.35
C SER A 57 -18.50 -2.93 -17.26
N GLN A 58 -19.52 -2.07 -17.27
CA GLN A 58 -19.52 -0.81 -18.03
C GLN A 58 -19.00 0.37 -17.20
N ASN A 59 -19.35 0.42 -15.91
CA ASN A 59 -19.00 1.51 -15.01
C ASN A 59 -18.77 0.99 -13.58
N PRO A 60 -17.54 0.55 -13.24
CA PRO A 60 -17.23 0.08 -11.90
C PRO A 60 -17.13 1.23 -10.87
N GLU A 61 -17.17 2.49 -11.29
CA GLU A 61 -17.21 3.64 -10.35
C GLU A 61 -18.63 3.89 -9.79
N TYR A 62 -19.65 3.20 -10.30
CA TYR A 62 -21.02 3.38 -9.82
C TYR A 62 -21.25 2.66 -8.47
N TYR A 63 -20.83 3.32 -7.39
CA TYR A 63 -20.84 2.77 -6.03
C TYR A 63 -22.18 2.20 -5.55
N THR A 64 -23.30 2.82 -5.94
CA THR A 64 -24.64 2.35 -5.54
C THR A 64 -24.90 0.92 -6.02
N ILE A 65 -24.40 0.55 -7.21
CA ILE A 65 -24.59 -0.79 -7.76
C ILE A 65 -23.77 -1.83 -6.99
N TRP A 66 -22.58 -1.48 -6.48
CA TRP A 66 -21.84 -2.34 -5.56
C TRP A 66 -22.62 -2.60 -4.27
N ASN A 67 -23.24 -1.56 -3.69
CA ASN A 67 -24.07 -1.71 -2.50
C ASN A 67 -25.30 -2.60 -2.77
N HIS A 68 -25.93 -2.45 -3.93
CA HIS A 68 -27.03 -3.33 -4.35
C HIS A 68 -26.56 -4.78 -4.50
N ARG A 69 -25.41 -5.02 -5.14
CA ARG A 69 -24.83 -6.36 -5.28
C ARG A 69 -24.56 -7.00 -3.92
N ARG A 70 -24.00 -6.25 -2.96
CA ARG A 70 -23.78 -6.76 -1.58
C ARG A 70 -25.07 -7.13 -0.88
N ARG A 71 -26.12 -6.31 -0.99
CA ARG A 71 -27.45 -6.62 -0.42
C ARG A 71 -28.01 -7.93 -0.98
N VAL A 72 -27.87 -8.14 -2.29
CA VAL A 72 -28.30 -9.39 -2.93
C VAL A 72 -27.48 -10.57 -2.41
N LEU A 73 -26.15 -10.48 -2.39
CA LEU A 73 -25.27 -11.54 -1.88
C LEU A 73 -25.55 -11.86 -0.41
N GLN A 74 -25.73 -10.86 0.45
CA GLN A 74 -26.06 -11.06 1.87
C GLN A 74 -27.39 -11.79 2.05
N HIS A 75 -28.41 -11.44 1.24
CA HIS A 75 -29.69 -12.14 1.26
C HIS A 75 -29.51 -13.61 0.84
N VAL A 76 -28.75 -13.87 -0.23
CA VAL A 76 -28.47 -15.23 -0.70
C VAL A 76 -27.71 -16.02 0.37
N PHE A 77 -26.64 -15.48 0.97
CA PHE A 77 -25.90 -16.15 2.03
C PHE A 77 -26.78 -16.48 3.24
N ALA A 78 -27.62 -15.53 3.68
CA ALA A 78 -28.56 -15.77 4.77
C ALA A 78 -29.57 -16.88 4.42
N LYS A 79 -30.06 -16.90 3.18
CA LYS A 79 -30.95 -17.94 2.69
C LYS A 79 -30.29 -19.31 2.70
N GLU A 80 -29.05 -19.43 2.22
CA GLU A 80 -28.30 -20.70 2.25
C GLU A 80 -28.14 -21.24 3.68
N ILE A 81 -27.83 -20.37 4.64
CA ILE A 81 -27.66 -20.77 6.05
C ILE A 81 -28.99 -21.21 6.67
N SER A 82 -30.09 -20.54 6.31
CA SER A 82 -31.42 -20.83 6.85
C SER A 82 -32.14 -22.02 6.18
N SER A 83 -31.70 -22.40 4.98
CA SER A 83 -32.36 -23.45 4.20
C SER A 83 -31.95 -24.83 4.72
N PRO A 84 -32.90 -25.75 4.94
CA PRO A 84 -32.56 -27.12 5.31
C PRO A 84 -31.80 -27.79 4.16
N SER A 85 -30.75 -28.55 4.49
CA SER A 85 -29.97 -29.32 3.53
C SER A 85 -30.88 -30.20 2.67
N THR A 86 -31.09 -29.86 1.41
CA THR A 86 -31.79 -30.73 0.46
C THR A 86 -30.82 -31.79 -0.04
N GLU A 87 -31.24 -33.06 -0.02
CA GLU A 87 -30.45 -34.20 -0.52
C GLU A 87 -30.12 -34.08 -2.03
N ASP A 88 -30.77 -33.16 -2.74
CA ASP A 88 -30.64 -32.90 -4.20
C ASP A 88 -29.56 -31.86 -4.56
N ALA A 89 -28.66 -31.49 -3.65
CA ALA A 89 -27.52 -30.62 -4.01
C ALA A 89 -26.62 -31.34 -5.04
N GLU A 90 -26.54 -30.79 -6.26
CA GLU A 90 -25.79 -31.38 -7.39
C GLU A 90 -24.28 -31.53 -7.11
N SER A 91 -23.75 -30.80 -6.12
CA SER A 91 -22.35 -30.80 -5.68
C SER A 91 -22.19 -31.45 -4.30
N LYS A 92 -21.30 -32.45 -4.19
CA LYS A 92 -20.87 -32.95 -2.88
C LYS A 92 -20.09 -31.84 -2.15
N PRO A 93 -20.42 -31.50 -0.89
CA PRO A 93 -19.68 -30.50 -0.13
C PRO A 93 -18.20 -30.88 -0.03
N ALA A 94 -17.33 -29.88 -0.11
CA ALA A 94 -15.91 -30.09 0.15
C ALA A 94 -15.70 -30.59 1.60
N PRO A 95 -14.68 -31.43 1.87
CA PRO A 95 -14.42 -31.95 3.21
C PRO A 95 -14.33 -30.82 4.25
N GLY A 96 -15.06 -30.97 5.36
CA GLY A 96 -15.07 -30.00 6.46
C GLY A 96 -16.03 -28.81 6.28
N LEU A 97 -16.82 -28.76 5.20
CA LEU A 97 -17.85 -27.74 4.99
C LEU A 97 -19.27 -28.32 5.09
N THR A 98 -20.20 -27.54 5.65
CA THR A 98 -21.63 -27.81 5.49
C THR A 98 -22.07 -27.53 4.04
N PRO A 99 -23.21 -28.07 3.56
CA PRO A 99 -23.75 -27.73 2.25
C PRO A 99 -23.89 -26.21 2.03
N ALA A 100 -24.42 -25.49 3.02
CA ALA A 100 -24.55 -24.03 2.95
C ALA A 100 -23.19 -23.32 2.83
N GLN A 101 -22.17 -23.76 3.59
CA GLN A 101 -20.82 -23.19 3.50
C GLN A 101 -20.16 -23.49 2.15
N HIS A 102 -20.45 -24.66 1.56
CA HIS A 102 -19.98 -25.00 0.23
C HIS A 102 -20.56 -24.03 -0.82
N GLU A 103 -21.87 -23.81 -0.81
CA GLU A 103 -22.53 -22.87 -1.73
C GLU A 103 -22.06 -21.42 -1.54
N ILE A 104 -21.91 -20.95 -0.30
CA ILE A 104 -21.33 -19.64 0.00
C ILE A 104 -19.90 -19.53 -0.56
N THR A 105 -19.09 -20.59 -0.44
CA THR A 105 -17.74 -20.62 -1.00
C THR A 105 -17.75 -20.50 -2.52
N LEU A 106 -18.67 -21.19 -3.21
CA LEU A 106 -18.84 -21.11 -4.67
C LEU A 106 -19.21 -19.69 -5.10
N LEU A 107 -20.23 -19.10 -4.46
CA LEU A 107 -20.67 -17.73 -4.74
C LEU A 107 -19.55 -16.70 -4.53
N ILE A 108 -18.78 -16.82 -3.45
CA ILE A 108 -17.63 -15.94 -3.19
C ILE A 108 -16.57 -16.12 -4.29
N ARG A 109 -16.23 -17.35 -4.68
CA ARG A 109 -15.24 -17.63 -5.74
C ARG A 109 -15.68 -17.09 -7.10
N GLU A 110 -16.96 -17.27 -7.45
CA GLU A 110 -17.54 -16.71 -8.67
C GLU A 110 -17.49 -15.18 -8.68
N ASP A 111 -17.82 -14.54 -7.56
CA ASP A 111 -17.77 -13.08 -7.44
C ASP A 111 -16.33 -12.55 -7.50
N LEU A 112 -15.39 -13.22 -6.83
CA LEU A 112 -13.96 -12.91 -6.91
C LEU A 112 -13.43 -13.07 -8.34
N ALA A 113 -13.90 -14.05 -9.10
CA ALA A 113 -13.55 -14.27 -10.50
C ALA A 113 -14.13 -13.16 -11.40
N PHE A 114 -15.37 -12.73 -11.15
CA PHE A 114 -15.99 -11.58 -11.83
C PHE A 114 -15.18 -10.29 -11.67
N LEU A 115 -14.55 -10.09 -10.51
CA LEU A 115 -13.72 -8.90 -10.27
C LEU A 115 -12.40 -8.90 -11.05
N LEU A 116 -11.87 -10.05 -11.48
CA LEU A 116 -10.57 -10.13 -12.15
C LEU A 116 -10.47 -9.29 -13.44
N PRO A 117 -11.41 -9.38 -14.41
CA PRO A 117 -11.38 -8.52 -15.59
C PRO A 117 -11.52 -7.03 -15.23
N LEU A 118 -12.36 -6.69 -14.23
CA LEU A 118 -12.53 -5.31 -13.78
C LEU A 118 -11.24 -4.76 -13.17
N LEU A 119 -10.55 -5.55 -12.36
CA LEU A 119 -9.31 -5.15 -11.72
C LEU A 119 -8.18 -4.93 -12.74
N LYS A 120 -8.14 -5.73 -13.81
CA LYS A 120 -7.20 -5.54 -14.93
C LYS A 120 -7.48 -4.26 -15.72
N GLN A 121 -8.76 -3.97 -15.98
CA GLN A 121 -9.16 -2.81 -16.78
C GLN A 121 -9.16 -1.51 -15.97
N PHE A 122 -9.52 -1.58 -14.69
CA PHE A 122 -9.68 -0.45 -13.78
C PHE A 122 -8.92 -0.68 -12.47
N PRO A 123 -7.57 -0.85 -12.49
CA PRO A 123 -6.77 -1.21 -11.32
C PRO A 123 -6.75 -0.14 -10.22
N LYS A 124 -7.29 1.06 -10.48
CA LYS A 124 -7.38 2.20 -9.56
C LYS A 124 -8.82 2.52 -9.15
N CYS A 125 -9.79 1.65 -9.50
CA CYS A 125 -11.16 1.81 -9.04
C CYS A 125 -11.26 1.35 -7.58
N TYR A 126 -11.55 2.28 -6.67
CA TYR A 126 -11.69 2.00 -5.24
C TYR A 126 -12.69 0.87 -4.96
N TRP A 127 -13.83 0.89 -5.64
CA TRP A 127 -14.94 -0.03 -5.36
C TRP A 127 -14.66 -1.47 -5.73
N VAL A 128 -13.81 -1.71 -6.75
CA VAL A 128 -13.37 -3.07 -7.10
C VAL A 128 -12.54 -3.67 -5.96
N TRP A 129 -11.57 -2.94 -5.44
CA TRP A 129 -10.76 -3.38 -4.29
C TRP A 129 -11.60 -3.53 -3.02
N ASN A 130 -12.48 -2.55 -2.75
CA ASN A 130 -13.32 -2.56 -1.56
C ASN A 130 -14.34 -3.71 -1.57
N HIS A 131 -14.94 -4.02 -2.72
CA HIS A 131 -15.84 -5.16 -2.85
C HIS A 131 -15.09 -6.50 -2.73
N ARG A 132 -13.87 -6.57 -3.28
CA ARG A 132 -13.00 -7.75 -3.13
C ARG A 132 -12.66 -8.04 -1.67
N ALA A 133 -12.24 -7.02 -0.93
CA ALA A 133 -11.99 -7.12 0.51
C ALA A 133 -13.25 -7.56 1.28
N TRP A 134 -14.39 -6.94 0.96
CA TRP A 134 -15.67 -7.29 1.58
C TRP A 134 -16.04 -8.77 1.38
N LEU A 135 -15.88 -9.33 0.17
CA LEU A 135 -16.14 -10.75 -0.10
C LEU A 135 -15.31 -11.68 0.81
N LEU A 136 -14.04 -11.35 1.01
CA LEU A 136 -13.15 -12.15 1.85
C LEU A 136 -13.45 -11.98 3.34
N GLN A 137 -13.92 -10.81 3.76
CA GLN A 137 -14.47 -10.62 5.10
C GLN A 137 -15.74 -11.47 5.31
N GLN A 138 -16.61 -11.59 4.30
CA GLN A 138 -17.74 -12.53 4.36
C GLN A 138 -17.27 -13.99 4.41
N ALA A 139 -16.18 -14.34 3.72
CA ALA A 139 -15.58 -15.66 3.84
C ALA A 139 -15.13 -15.94 5.28
N SER A 140 -14.42 -14.99 5.93
CA SER A 140 -14.03 -15.10 7.34
C SER A 140 -15.22 -15.17 8.30
N GLN A 141 -16.37 -14.63 7.93
CA GLN A 141 -17.58 -14.65 8.76
C GLN A 141 -18.34 -15.98 8.67
N TYR A 142 -18.43 -16.57 7.47
CA TYR A 142 -19.33 -17.69 7.20
C TYR A 142 -18.62 -19.05 7.07
N LEU A 143 -17.32 -19.07 6.79
CA LEU A 143 -16.56 -20.30 6.56
C LEU A 143 -15.71 -20.65 7.78
N PRO A 144 -15.34 -21.94 7.95
CA PRO A 144 -14.34 -22.32 8.96
C PRO A 144 -13.02 -21.59 8.72
N VAL A 145 -12.27 -21.32 9.80
CA VAL A 145 -11.03 -20.52 9.79
C VAL A 145 -10.06 -20.99 8.71
N THR A 146 -9.77 -22.28 8.63
CA THR A 146 -8.86 -22.87 7.62
C THR A 146 -9.32 -22.60 6.18
N SER A 147 -10.63 -22.62 5.93
CA SER A 147 -11.20 -22.38 4.59
C SER A 147 -11.16 -20.90 4.22
N ALA A 148 -11.49 -20.01 5.16
CA ALA A 148 -11.37 -18.57 4.98
C ALA A 148 -9.90 -18.16 4.74
N LYS A 149 -8.98 -18.65 5.57
CA LYS A 149 -7.54 -18.39 5.46
C LYS A 149 -6.98 -18.80 4.11
N ARG A 150 -7.44 -19.93 3.54
CA ARG A 150 -7.06 -20.36 2.19
C ARG A 150 -7.42 -19.31 1.12
N LEU A 151 -8.61 -18.71 1.20
CA LEU A 151 -9.01 -17.66 0.24
C LEU A 151 -8.13 -16.41 0.38
N TRP A 152 -7.81 -15.98 1.60
CA TRP A 152 -6.88 -14.88 1.82
C TRP A 152 -5.46 -15.18 1.31
N LEU A 153 -4.97 -16.41 1.49
CA LEU A 153 -3.67 -16.83 0.96
C LEU A 153 -3.61 -16.78 -0.58
N GLU A 154 -4.70 -17.14 -1.27
CA GLU A 154 -4.80 -17.03 -2.73
C GLU A 154 -4.64 -15.56 -3.20
N GLU A 155 -5.07 -14.58 -2.40
CA GLU A 155 -4.94 -13.15 -2.72
C GLU A 155 -3.49 -12.65 -2.72
N MET A 156 -2.59 -13.29 -1.96
CA MET A 156 -1.17 -12.92 -1.95
C MET A 156 -0.56 -13.01 -3.36
N ALA A 157 -0.95 -14.01 -4.14
CA ALA A 157 -0.51 -14.17 -5.52
C ALA A 157 -1.10 -13.09 -6.44
N LEU A 158 -2.39 -12.78 -6.27
CA LEU A 158 -3.06 -11.73 -7.04
C LEU A 158 -2.42 -10.37 -6.80
N VAL A 159 -2.30 -9.95 -5.54
CA VAL A 159 -1.81 -8.60 -5.21
C VAL A 159 -0.35 -8.45 -5.62
N SER A 160 0.46 -9.50 -5.47
CA SER A 160 1.85 -9.52 -5.96
C SER A 160 1.91 -9.31 -7.49
N LYS A 161 1.02 -9.97 -8.24
CA LYS A 161 0.92 -9.80 -9.68
C LYS A 161 0.44 -8.40 -10.06
N MET A 162 -0.55 -7.84 -9.38
CA MET A 162 -1.02 -6.48 -9.63
C MET A 162 0.07 -5.44 -9.38
N LEU A 163 0.86 -5.59 -8.32
CA LEU A 163 2.00 -4.72 -8.02
C LEU A 163 3.18 -4.90 -8.98
N SER A 164 3.30 -6.04 -9.67
CA SER A 164 4.26 -6.16 -10.77
C SER A 164 3.86 -5.37 -12.03
N TYR A 165 2.56 -5.12 -12.24
CA TYR A 165 2.07 -4.31 -13.37
C TYR A 165 2.10 -2.81 -13.07
N ASP A 166 1.71 -2.41 -11.86
CA ASP A 166 1.84 -1.03 -11.37
C ASP A 166 2.36 -1.05 -9.93
N SER A 167 3.69 -0.94 -9.81
CA SER A 167 4.40 -1.04 -8.53
C SER A 167 4.11 0.14 -7.59
N ARG A 168 3.48 1.21 -8.09
CA ARG A 168 3.08 2.39 -7.34
C ARG A 168 1.56 2.44 -7.09
N ASN A 169 0.83 1.36 -7.40
CA ASN A 169 -0.60 1.29 -7.14
C ASN A 169 -0.86 1.25 -5.63
N PHE A 170 -1.27 2.39 -5.06
CA PHE A 170 -1.53 2.50 -3.63
C PHE A 170 -2.72 1.65 -3.17
N HIS A 171 -3.70 1.35 -4.03
CA HIS A 171 -4.78 0.42 -3.69
C HIS A 171 -4.23 -0.99 -3.53
N GLY A 172 -3.34 -1.42 -4.44
CA GLY A 172 -2.68 -2.72 -4.35
C GLY A 172 -1.83 -2.86 -3.08
N TRP A 173 -1.05 -1.83 -2.71
CA TRP A 173 -0.28 -1.85 -1.47
C TRP A 173 -1.16 -1.83 -0.21
N SER A 174 -2.25 -1.06 -0.21
CA SER A 174 -3.21 -1.06 0.90
C SER A 174 -3.91 -2.41 1.04
N TYR A 175 -4.35 -2.99 -0.07
CA TYR A 175 -4.98 -4.29 -0.10
C TYR A 175 -4.02 -5.40 0.37
N ARG A 176 -2.74 -5.35 -0.04
CA ARG A 176 -1.73 -6.31 0.44
C ARG A 176 -1.62 -6.32 1.96
N ARG A 177 -1.57 -5.14 2.59
CA ARG A 177 -1.51 -5.03 4.06
C ARG A 177 -2.76 -5.58 4.73
N GLU A 178 -3.94 -5.36 4.15
CA GLU A 178 -5.19 -5.94 4.66
C GLU A 178 -5.21 -7.47 4.54
N VAL A 179 -4.73 -8.01 3.41
CA VAL A 179 -4.58 -9.47 3.21
C VAL A 179 -3.64 -10.07 4.25
N VAL A 180 -2.46 -9.47 4.46
CA VAL A 180 -1.48 -9.92 5.47
C VAL A 180 -2.10 -9.91 6.86
N ALA A 181 -2.70 -8.79 7.27
CA ALA A 181 -3.32 -8.67 8.60
C ALA A 181 -4.45 -9.69 8.82
N SER A 182 -5.22 -9.99 7.77
CA SER A 182 -6.30 -10.98 7.82
C SER A 182 -5.76 -12.41 7.93
N ILE A 183 -4.66 -12.74 7.23
CA ILE A 183 -3.99 -14.04 7.33
C ILE A 183 -3.42 -14.25 8.73
N GLU A 184 -2.76 -13.24 9.30
CA GLU A 184 -2.22 -13.29 10.66
C GLU A 184 -3.34 -13.49 11.69
N GLN A 185 -4.41 -12.68 11.62
CA GLN A 185 -5.57 -12.83 12.50
C GLN A 185 -6.21 -14.22 12.43
N LEU A 186 -6.40 -14.78 11.23
CA LEU A 186 -6.96 -16.11 11.05
C LEU A 186 -5.99 -17.20 11.52
N SER A 187 -4.67 -16.97 11.43
CA SER A 187 -3.67 -17.92 11.94
C SER A 187 -3.70 -18.01 13.46
N ILE A 188 -3.92 -16.88 14.15
CA ILE A 188 -4.12 -16.86 15.60
C ILE A 188 -5.38 -17.65 15.96
N GLN A 189 -6.51 -17.41 15.27
CA GLN A 189 -7.76 -18.13 15.51
C GLN A 189 -7.62 -19.64 15.29
N GLU A 190 -6.93 -20.06 14.22
CA GLU A 190 -6.69 -21.47 13.91
C GLU A 190 -5.90 -22.16 15.03
N LEU A 191 -4.86 -21.50 15.57
CA LEU A 191 -4.10 -22.01 16.71
C LEU A 191 -4.91 -22.04 18.02
N GLU A 192 -5.80 -21.07 18.24
CA GLU A 192 -6.71 -21.05 19.40
C GLU A 192 -7.72 -22.22 19.36
N GLU A 193 -8.18 -22.59 18.16
CA GLU A 193 -9.03 -23.77 17.95
C GLU A 193 -8.24 -25.08 18.15
N GLU A 194 -7.01 -25.18 17.62
CA GLU A 194 -6.15 -26.38 17.76
C GLU A 194 -5.61 -26.60 19.19
N SER A 195 -5.31 -25.52 19.91
CA SER A 195 -4.77 -25.58 21.28
C SER A 195 -5.82 -25.88 22.36
N GLN A 196 -7.11 -25.74 22.04
CA GLN A 196 -8.17 -26.35 22.85
C GLN A 196 -8.14 -27.88 22.78
N GLU A 197 -7.55 -28.45 21.72
CA GLU A 197 -7.41 -29.90 21.53
C GLU A 197 -6.02 -30.45 21.90
N THR A 198 -4.98 -29.60 22.00
CA THR A 198 -3.58 -30.02 22.24
C THR A 198 -2.81 -29.11 23.22
N THR A 199 -1.98 -29.68 24.10
CA THR A 199 -1.20 -28.96 25.12
C THR A 199 0.07 -28.24 24.62
N ASP A 200 0.41 -28.36 23.33
CA ASP A 200 1.64 -27.80 22.77
C ASP A 200 1.37 -26.45 22.08
N LYS A 201 1.79 -25.34 22.71
CA LYS A 201 1.76 -24.01 22.11
C LYS A 201 2.82 -23.89 21.02
N LYS A 202 2.42 -24.04 19.76
CA LYS A 202 3.25 -23.58 18.62
C LYS A 202 3.36 -22.06 18.65
N SER A 203 4.55 -21.53 18.40
CA SER A 203 4.75 -20.11 18.17
C SER A 203 4.16 -19.70 16.82
N GLU A 204 3.45 -18.57 16.80
CA GLU A 204 2.93 -17.94 15.59
C GLU A 204 4.07 -17.51 14.66
N GLU A 205 3.96 -17.81 13.37
CA GLU A 205 4.84 -17.26 12.33
C GLU A 205 4.23 -15.97 11.79
N SER A 206 4.69 -14.84 12.34
CA SER A 206 4.42 -13.49 11.80
C SER A 206 4.86 -13.38 10.33
N MET A 207 4.12 -12.62 9.53
CA MET A 207 4.48 -12.38 8.13
C MET A 207 5.48 -11.24 7.95
N THR A 208 5.85 -10.52 9.02
CA THR A 208 6.72 -9.33 8.98
C THR A 208 8.02 -9.55 8.19
N GLU A 209 8.74 -10.66 8.41
CA GLU A 209 9.96 -10.99 7.68
C GLU A 209 9.73 -11.16 6.18
N SER A 210 8.68 -11.91 5.81
CA SER A 210 8.34 -12.18 4.42
C SER A 210 7.91 -10.90 3.68
N GLU A 211 7.18 -10.01 4.36
CA GLU A 211 6.77 -8.72 3.82
C GLU A 211 7.96 -7.76 3.71
N PHE A 212 8.87 -7.76 4.68
CA PHE A 212 10.10 -6.97 4.62
C PHE A 212 10.97 -7.41 3.44
N ALA A 213 11.15 -8.72 3.25
CA ALA A 213 11.82 -9.30 2.08
C ALA A 213 11.13 -8.93 0.76
N TYR A 214 9.79 -8.89 0.74
CA TYR A 214 9.03 -8.44 -0.42
C TYR A 214 9.34 -6.97 -0.76
N THR A 215 9.46 -6.08 0.24
CA THR A 215 9.88 -4.68 -0.03
C THR A 215 11.26 -4.61 -0.66
N THR A 216 12.23 -5.40 -0.18
CA THR A 216 13.57 -5.50 -0.77
C THR A 216 13.50 -5.91 -2.24
N LYS A 217 12.70 -6.95 -2.55
CA LYS A 217 12.49 -7.40 -3.93
C LYS A 217 11.93 -6.29 -4.82
N MET A 218 10.93 -5.56 -4.32
CA MET A 218 10.26 -4.50 -5.08
C MET A 218 11.18 -3.29 -5.31
N ILE A 219 12.02 -2.94 -4.34
CA ILE A 219 13.07 -1.91 -4.45
C ILE A 219 14.12 -2.32 -5.49
N LYS A 220 14.64 -3.55 -5.41
CA LYS A 220 15.62 -4.07 -6.39
C LYS A 220 15.08 -4.11 -7.82
N THR A 221 13.76 -4.30 -7.98
CA THR A 221 13.11 -4.30 -9.29
C THR A 221 12.93 -2.88 -9.84
N ASN A 222 12.66 -1.90 -8.96
CA ASN A 222 12.47 -0.51 -9.34
C ASN A 222 12.83 0.39 -8.14
N LEU A 223 14.01 1.01 -8.21
CA LEU A 223 14.52 1.91 -7.17
C LEU A 223 13.59 3.11 -6.92
N SER A 224 12.83 3.54 -7.93
CA SER A 224 11.83 4.61 -7.82
C SER A 224 10.49 4.19 -7.22
N ASN A 225 10.42 2.98 -6.66
CA ASN A 225 9.20 2.51 -6.01
C ASN A 225 9.05 3.10 -4.60
N PHE A 226 8.58 4.35 -4.52
CA PHE A 226 8.28 5.02 -3.25
C PHE A 226 7.36 4.20 -2.33
N SER A 227 6.41 3.44 -2.90
CA SER A 227 5.51 2.61 -2.10
C SER A 227 6.25 1.45 -1.43
N ALA A 228 7.25 0.85 -2.07
CA ALA A 228 8.06 -0.20 -1.45
C ALA A 228 8.94 0.37 -0.32
N TRP A 229 9.61 1.50 -0.56
CA TRP A 229 10.37 2.22 0.47
C TRP A 229 9.50 2.60 1.68
N HIS A 230 8.31 3.15 1.44
CA HIS A 230 7.38 3.49 2.51
C HIS A 230 6.92 2.26 3.31
N ASN A 231 6.55 1.15 2.65
CA ASN A 231 6.17 -0.06 3.37
C ASN A 231 7.34 -0.67 4.15
N ARG A 232 8.58 -0.56 3.63
CA ARG A 232 9.78 -1.02 4.31
C ARG A 232 9.94 -0.33 5.66
N LEU A 233 9.85 1.01 5.68
CA LEU A 233 9.92 1.80 6.92
C LEU A 233 8.86 1.39 7.94
N ARG A 234 7.63 1.12 7.48
CA ARG A 234 6.52 0.72 8.36
C ARG A 234 6.73 -0.64 9.03
N LEU A 235 7.49 -1.53 8.40
CA LEU A 235 7.73 -2.89 8.90
C LEU A 235 8.90 -2.94 9.90
N MET A 236 9.84 -1.98 9.83
CA MET A 236 11.04 -1.98 10.67
C MET A 236 10.78 -2.08 12.18
N PRO A 237 9.83 -1.32 12.78
CA PRO A 237 9.60 -1.40 14.22
C PRO A 237 9.16 -2.80 14.67
N SER A 238 8.22 -3.41 13.95
CA SER A 238 7.75 -4.77 14.21
C SER A 238 8.88 -5.78 13.99
N LEU A 239 9.63 -5.65 12.88
CA LEU A 239 10.74 -6.54 12.55
C LEU A 239 11.80 -6.58 13.65
N LEU A 240 12.22 -5.42 14.13
CA LEU A 240 13.24 -5.32 15.18
C LEU A 240 12.72 -5.81 16.53
N LYS A 241 11.42 -5.63 16.80
CA LYS A 241 10.77 -6.14 18.02
C LYS A 241 10.68 -7.67 17.99
N GLU A 242 10.22 -8.24 16.88
CA GLU A 242 10.05 -9.69 16.70
C GLU A 242 11.39 -10.44 16.70
N ARG A 243 12.46 -9.80 16.23
CA ARG A 243 13.83 -10.31 16.31
C ARG A 243 14.46 -10.23 17.71
N ASP A 244 13.78 -9.62 18.69
CA ASP A 244 14.34 -9.27 19.99
C ASP A 244 15.70 -8.54 19.85
N ALA A 245 15.76 -7.59 18.89
CA ALA A 245 17.01 -6.99 18.48
C ALA A 245 17.58 -6.10 19.58
N ASP A 246 18.78 -6.45 20.05
CA ASP A 246 19.57 -5.65 20.99
C ASP A 246 20.14 -4.38 20.35
N ALA A 247 20.80 -3.55 21.15
CA ALA A 247 21.38 -2.28 20.71
C ALA A 247 22.39 -2.45 19.56
N ALA A 248 23.21 -3.52 19.58
CA ALA A 248 24.22 -3.77 18.56
C ALA A 248 23.57 -4.20 17.23
N ALA A 249 22.58 -5.09 17.29
CA ALA A 249 21.80 -5.52 16.14
C ALA A 249 21.02 -4.36 15.52
N ARG A 250 20.45 -3.46 16.34
CA ARG A 250 19.75 -2.26 15.88
C ARG A 250 20.68 -1.25 15.21
N LYS A 251 21.87 -1.02 15.78
CA LYS A 251 22.89 -0.15 15.16
C LYS A 251 23.30 -0.71 13.81
N LYS A 252 23.64 -2.00 13.76
CA LYS A 252 23.97 -2.69 12.50
C LYS A 252 22.84 -2.60 11.47
N PHE A 253 21.59 -2.77 11.90
CA PHE A 253 20.45 -2.65 10.99
C PHE A 253 20.35 -1.24 10.41
N LEU A 254 20.58 -0.20 11.20
CA LEU A 254 20.62 1.18 10.72
C LEU A 254 21.76 1.39 9.72
N ASP A 255 22.95 0.84 9.98
CA ASP A 255 24.11 0.88 9.07
C ASP A 255 23.77 0.24 7.71
N ASP A 256 23.19 -0.96 7.72
CA ASP A 256 22.82 -1.70 6.51
C ASP A 256 21.76 -0.92 5.69
N GLU A 257 20.83 -0.22 6.34
CA GLU A 257 19.83 0.63 5.67
C GLU A 257 20.43 1.91 5.09
N PHE A 258 21.41 2.52 5.77
CA PHE A 258 22.17 3.65 5.20
C PHE A 258 22.97 3.21 3.98
N GLU A 259 23.68 2.09 4.04
CA GLU A 259 24.43 1.55 2.90
C GLU A 259 23.51 1.30 1.70
N LEU A 260 22.34 0.71 1.93
CA LEU A 260 21.32 0.47 0.91
C LEU A 260 20.87 1.78 0.25
N ILE A 261 20.48 2.78 1.03
CA ILE A 261 19.95 4.03 0.46
C ILE A 261 21.03 4.87 -0.20
N ILE A 262 22.25 4.90 0.35
CA ILE A 262 23.37 5.63 -0.24
C ILE A 262 23.73 5.03 -1.59
N THR A 263 23.82 3.70 -1.68
CA THR A 263 24.03 3.02 -2.98
C THR A 263 22.97 3.41 -4.00
N ALA A 264 21.70 3.49 -3.59
CA ALA A 264 20.61 3.92 -4.46
C ALA A 264 20.75 5.40 -4.87
N LEU A 265 21.15 6.28 -3.95
CA LEU A 265 21.33 7.72 -4.20
C LEU A 265 22.48 8.01 -5.17
N TYR A 266 23.59 7.27 -5.11
CA TYR A 266 24.65 7.34 -6.12
C TYR A 266 24.19 6.81 -7.49
N THR A 267 23.19 5.93 -7.51
CA THR A 267 22.63 5.41 -8.76
C THR A 267 21.67 6.40 -9.43
N ASP A 268 20.80 7.05 -8.66
CA ASP A 268 19.88 8.08 -9.16
C ASP A 268 19.66 9.19 -8.13
N PRO A 269 20.52 10.22 -8.12
CA PRO A 269 20.40 11.33 -7.17
C PRO A 269 19.18 12.22 -7.46
N TYR A 270 18.49 12.07 -8.59
CA TYR A 270 17.33 12.89 -8.93
C TYR A 270 16.01 12.33 -8.42
N ASP A 271 16.00 11.06 -8.00
CA ASP A 271 14.82 10.40 -7.49
C ASP A 271 14.46 10.86 -6.08
N GLN A 272 13.44 11.70 -6.00
CA GLN A 272 12.91 12.20 -4.73
C GLN A 272 12.55 11.10 -3.73
N SER A 273 12.16 9.91 -4.20
CA SER A 273 11.71 8.80 -3.35
C SER A 273 12.84 8.33 -2.44
N LEU A 274 14.05 8.31 -2.98
CA LEU A 274 15.25 7.91 -2.26
C LEU A 274 15.60 8.93 -1.18
N TRP A 275 15.51 10.22 -1.49
CA TRP A 275 15.73 11.30 -0.52
C TRP A 275 14.72 11.30 0.62
N PHE A 276 13.46 10.97 0.37
CA PHE A 276 12.47 10.83 1.45
C PHE A 276 12.83 9.67 2.39
N TYR A 277 13.31 8.55 1.85
CA TYR A 277 13.77 7.43 2.66
C TYR A 277 15.04 7.77 3.45
N HIS A 278 16.03 8.36 2.79
CA HIS A 278 17.25 8.85 3.42
C HIS A 278 16.93 9.83 4.57
N ASN A 279 16.06 10.81 4.31
CA ASN A 279 15.62 11.75 5.32
C ASN A 279 14.96 11.06 6.52
N TYR A 280 14.15 10.02 6.29
CA TYR A 280 13.59 9.23 7.40
C TYR A 280 14.70 8.56 8.22
N LEU A 281 15.70 7.94 7.60
CA LEU A 281 16.85 7.39 8.32
C LEU A 281 17.56 8.47 9.13
N MET A 282 17.78 9.66 8.56
CA MET A 282 18.38 10.79 9.28
C MET A 282 17.58 11.23 10.50
N THR A 283 16.24 11.18 10.46
CA THR A 283 15.43 11.49 11.65
C THR A 283 15.71 10.55 12.83
N ASN A 284 16.25 9.34 12.61
CA ASN A 284 16.62 8.44 13.69
C ASN A 284 17.82 8.96 14.52
N LEU A 285 18.63 9.86 13.93
CA LEU A 285 19.77 10.48 14.59
C LEU A 285 19.33 11.65 15.47
N SER A 286 18.20 12.29 15.16
CA SER A 286 17.68 13.45 15.90
C SER A 286 17.24 13.06 17.33
N PRO A 287 17.81 13.68 18.37
CA PRO A 287 17.37 13.47 19.76
C PRO A 287 15.91 13.87 20.01
N LYS A 288 15.28 14.62 19.09
CA LYS A 288 13.88 15.05 19.15
C LYS A 288 12.90 13.97 18.67
N THR A 289 13.37 12.97 17.92
CA THR A 289 12.50 11.90 17.40
C THR A 289 12.05 10.98 18.54
N PRO A 290 10.75 10.64 18.68
CA PRO A 290 10.27 9.70 19.71
C PRO A 290 11.02 8.36 19.68
N LEU A 291 11.33 7.80 20.86
CA LEU A 291 12.15 6.58 20.99
C LEU A 291 11.51 5.36 20.30
N ASP A 292 10.19 5.25 20.33
CA ASP A 292 9.41 4.17 19.70
C ASP A 292 9.46 4.21 18.16
N LEU A 293 9.85 5.34 17.58
CA LEU A 293 10.02 5.51 16.14
C LEU A 293 11.48 5.34 15.69
N ARG A 294 12.44 5.21 16.63
CA ARG A 294 13.86 5.04 16.30
C ARG A 294 14.21 3.57 16.08
N ILE A 295 14.95 3.33 15.01
CA ILE A 295 15.60 2.05 14.70
C ILE A 295 16.62 1.71 15.79
N ALA A 296 17.53 2.65 16.09
CA ALA A 296 18.57 2.54 17.11
C ALA A 296 18.36 3.63 18.19
N PRO A 297 17.55 3.37 19.24
CA PRO A 297 17.24 4.37 20.26
C PRO A 297 18.46 4.72 21.15
N ASP A 298 19.40 3.79 21.31
CA ASP A 298 20.51 3.87 22.27
C ASP A 298 21.77 4.58 21.74
N LEU A 299 21.70 5.21 20.56
CA LEU A 299 22.84 5.95 20.01
C LEU A 299 23.28 7.05 21.00
N THR A 300 24.59 7.22 21.15
CA THR A 300 25.19 8.35 21.90
C THR A 300 25.30 9.59 21.01
N ASN A 301 25.60 10.75 21.57
CA ASN A 301 25.89 11.93 20.73
C ASN A 301 27.13 11.73 19.87
N GLN A 302 28.12 10.98 20.36
CA GLN A 302 29.30 10.64 19.57
C GLN A 302 28.92 9.77 18.36
N ASP A 303 28.09 8.74 18.55
CA ASP A 303 27.59 7.93 17.43
C ASP A 303 26.83 8.81 16.41
N ARG A 304 25.97 9.71 16.89
CA ARG A 304 25.21 10.64 16.02
C ARG A 304 26.15 11.51 15.18
N ILE A 305 27.17 12.09 15.81
CA ILE A 305 28.18 12.92 15.13
C ILE A 305 28.86 12.11 14.03
N GLU A 306 29.30 10.88 14.32
CA GLU A 306 29.93 10.01 13.32
C GLU A 306 29.01 9.71 12.12
N TYR A 307 27.72 9.46 12.36
CA TYR A 307 26.75 9.30 11.27
C TYR A 307 26.62 10.58 10.46
N PHE A 308 26.39 11.74 11.10
CA PHE A 308 26.26 13.01 10.40
C PHE A 308 27.51 13.35 9.59
N ASP A 309 28.70 13.18 10.15
CA ASP A 309 29.97 13.44 9.47
C ASP A 309 30.10 12.58 8.21
N THR A 310 29.80 11.29 8.34
CA THR A 310 29.80 10.34 7.21
C THR A 310 28.80 10.77 6.15
N GLN A 311 27.58 11.13 6.53
CA GLN A 311 26.57 11.57 5.56
C GLN A 311 26.95 12.89 4.89
N PHE A 312 27.51 13.85 5.62
CA PHE A 312 27.97 15.11 5.02
C PHE A 312 29.11 14.88 4.03
N ASP A 313 30.06 14.01 4.32
CA ASP A 313 31.13 13.67 3.38
C ASP A 313 30.59 13.02 2.12
N LEU A 314 29.68 12.04 2.24
CA LEU A 314 29.04 11.40 1.10
C LEU A 314 28.24 12.39 0.25
N LEU A 315 27.49 13.29 0.87
CA LEU A 315 26.71 14.29 0.13
C LEU A 315 27.60 15.34 -0.55
N LYS A 316 28.72 15.73 0.07
CA LYS A 316 29.71 16.62 -0.55
C LYS A 316 30.42 15.94 -1.72
N ASP A 317 30.75 14.65 -1.60
CA ASP A 317 31.30 13.83 -2.70
C ASP A 317 30.32 13.76 -3.89
N MET A 318 29.04 13.47 -3.64
CA MET A 318 28.02 13.48 -4.69
C MET A 318 27.90 14.82 -5.44
N LEU A 319 28.18 15.95 -4.77
CA LEU A 319 28.17 17.27 -5.40
C LEU A 319 29.35 17.49 -6.36
N GLU A 320 30.45 16.73 -6.26
CA GLU A 320 31.57 16.87 -7.20
C GLU A 320 31.13 16.60 -8.64
N ASP A 321 30.24 15.62 -8.83
CA ASP A 321 29.72 15.22 -10.13
C ASP A 321 28.29 15.70 -10.41
N THR A 322 27.51 16.08 -9.39
CA THR A 322 26.06 16.33 -9.51
C THR A 322 25.63 17.69 -8.93
N THR A 323 26.26 18.78 -9.40
CA THR A 323 25.98 20.15 -8.93
C THR A 323 24.61 20.70 -9.31
N ASP A 324 23.88 20.09 -10.24
CA ASP A 324 22.54 20.50 -10.67
C ASP A 324 21.40 19.74 -9.95
N CYS A 325 21.74 18.81 -9.04
CA CYS A 325 20.74 18.12 -8.24
C CYS A 325 20.40 18.88 -6.95
N LYS A 326 19.22 19.51 -6.95
CA LYS A 326 18.72 20.24 -5.77
C LYS A 326 18.58 19.39 -4.51
N TRP A 327 18.38 18.08 -4.63
CA TRP A 327 18.07 17.22 -3.50
C TRP A 327 19.27 17.03 -2.58
N ILE A 328 20.48 17.04 -3.13
CA ILE A 328 21.73 16.96 -2.36
C ILE A 328 21.88 18.21 -1.49
N TYR A 329 21.71 19.40 -2.09
CA TYR A 329 21.71 20.67 -1.32
C TYR A 329 20.59 20.72 -0.28
N LEU A 330 19.40 20.23 -0.63
CA LEU A 330 18.28 20.18 0.30
C LEU A 330 18.58 19.29 1.50
N ALA A 331 19.21 18.13 1.28
CA ALA A 331 19.64 17.23 2.33
C ALA A 331 20.67 17.90 3.25
N LEU A 332 21.75 18.45 2.68
CA LEU A 332 22.79 19.19 3.41
C LEU A 332 22.17 20.26 4.33
N VAL A 333 21.38 21.15 3.74
CA VAL A 333 20.72 22.27 4.45
C VAL A 333 19.71 21.79 5.50
N THR A 334 19.03 20.66 5.27
CA THR A 334 18.04 20.11 6.21
C THR A 334 18.73 19.50 7.44
N TYR A 335 19.89 18.85 7.26
CA TYR A 335 20.58 18.14 8.33
C TYR A 335 21.47 19.05 9.18
N THR A 336 21.99 20.15 8.61
CA THR A 336 22.88 21.06 9.33
C THR A 336 22.30 21.56 10.67
N PRO A 337 21.06 22.06 10.78
CA PRO A 337 20.55 22.56 12.05
C PRO A 337 20.52 21.50 13.16
N GLU A 338 20.14 20.26 12.84
CA GLU A 338 20.13 19.16 13.83
C GLU A 338 21.55 18.77 14.25
N TYR A 339 22.49 18.76 13.31
CA TYR A 339 23.89 18.51 13.61
C TYR A 339 24.50 19.59 14.52
N LEU A 340 24.23 20.87 14.26
CA LEU A 340 24.71 21.99 15.09
C LEU A 340 24.17 21.95 16.52
N GLU A 341 22.95 21.41 16.72
CA GLU A 341 22.40 21.22 18.06
C GLU A 341 23.08 20.08 18.85
N ILE A 342 23.59 19.07 18.16
CA ILE A 342 24.29 17.92 18.75
C ILE A 342 25.77 18.24 19.00
N ASP A 343 26.41 18.91 18.03
CA ASP A 343 27.81 19.32 18.08
C ASP A 343 27.97 20.83 17.83
N ALA A 344 27.72 21.61 18.88
CA ALA A 344 27.90 23.06 18.85
C ALA A 344 29.36 23.49 18.60
N GLY A 345 30.33 22.58 18.77
CA GLY A 345 31.75 22.80 18.51
C GLY A 345 32.21 22.28 17.16
N ASN A 346 31.30 21.87 16.28
CA ASN A 346 31.67 21.28 14.99
C ASN A 346 32.58 22.19 14.16
N GLU A 347 33.51 21.55 13.46
CA GLU A 347 34.36 22.18 12.45
C GLU A 347 34.00 21.73 11.02
N LYS A 348 32.98 20.85 10.90
CA LYS A 348 32.61 20.14 9.67
C LYS A 348 31.82 21.01 8.69
N ILE A 349 30.95 21.88 9.21
CA ILE A 349 30.02 22.69 8.41
C ILE A 349 30.15 24.16 8.78
N THR A 350 30.61 24.97 7.84
CA THR A 350 30.75 26.40 8.03
C THR A 350 29.48 27.17 7.65
N THR A 351 29.26 28.32 8.28
CA THR A 351 28.23 29.31 7.89
C THR A 351 28.33 29.68 6.41
N LEU A 352 29.56 29.73 5.86
CA LEU A 352 29.82 30.05 4.47
C LEU A 352 29.32 28.94 3.53
N GLU A 353 29.62 27.68 3.82
CA GLU A 353 29.13 26.53 3.05
C GLU A 353 27.60 26.48 3.07
N LEU A 354 27.00 26.62 4.25
CA LEU A 354 25.54 26.60 4.40
C LEU A 354 24.86 27.72 3.59
N THR A 355 25.44 28.92 3.59
CA THR A 355 24.96 30.04 2.78
C THR A 355 25.06 29.72 1.29
N ALA A 356 26.19 29.14 0.84
CA ALA A 356 26.39 28.75 -0.55
C ALA A 356 25.39 27.67 -1.00
N TRP A 357 25.08 26.68 -0.16
CA TRP A 357 24.08 25.66 -0.48
C TRP A 357 22.67 26.24 -0.60
N LEU A 358 22.32 27.19 0.27
CA LEU A 358 21.04 27.91 0.19
C LEU A 358 20.96 28.74 -1.10
N ASP A 359 22.06 29.38 -1.52
CA ASP A 359 22.13 30.11 -2.79
C ASP A 359 21.89 29.19 -4.00
N GLN A 360 22.41 27.94 -3.95
CA GLN A 360 22.12 26.93 -4.96
C GLN A 360 20.65 26.52 -4.96
N LEU A 361 20.04 26.32 -3.79
CA LEU A 361 18.61 26.01 -3.70
C LEU A 361 17.70 27.12 -4.21
N ASP A 362 18.09 28.39 -4.05
CA ASP A 362 17.36 29.53 -4.62
C ASP A 362 17.32 29.47 -6.16
N GLN A 363 18.37 28.94 -6.78
CA GLN A 363 18.47 28.76 -8.23
C GLN A 363 17.74 27.50 -8.71
N LEU A 364 17.96 26.36 -8.01
CA LEU A 364 17.48 25.04 -8.43
C LEU A 364 16.02 24.74 -7.99
N ASP A 365 15.49 25.44 -6.98
CA ASP A 365 14.11 25.27 -6.51
C ASP A 365 13.38 26.62 -6.31
N PRO A 366 13.20 27.42 -7.37
CA PRO A 366 12.65 28.77 -7.27
C PRO A 366 11.20 28.79 -6.77
N LEU A 367 10.45 27.70 -6.97
CA LEU A 367 9.07 27.57 -6.48
C LEU A 367 8.99 27.53 -4.94
N ARG A 368 10.10 27.20 -4.27
CA ARG A 368 10.18 27.12 -2.80
C ARG A 368 11.03 28.23 -2.18
N LYS A 369 11.36 29.29 -2.94
CA LYS A 369 12.17 30.42 -2.45
C LYS A 369 11.74 30.98 -1.08
N GLY A 370 10.43 31.07 -0.83
CA GLY A 370 9.92 31.51 0.47
C GLY A 370 10.42 30.65 1.65
N ARG A 371 10.48 29.32 1.46
CA ARG A 371 11.02 28.38 2.45
C ARG A 371 12.51 28.63 2.73
N TRP A 372 13.30 28.89 1.70
CA TRP A 372 14.75 29.13 1.85
C TRP A 372 15.02 30.45 2.57
N LEU A 373 14.23 31.49 2.29
CA LEU A 373 14.28 32.76 3.01
C LEU A 373 13.94 32.60 4.50
N ASP A 374 12.92 31.82 4.83
CA ASP A 374 12.55 31.58 6.22
C ASP A 374 13.62 30.77 6.97
N LEU A 375 14.27 29.81 6.29
CA LEU A 375 15.37 29.06 6.86
C LEU A 375 16.59 29.94 7.14
N ARG A 376 17.00 30.80 6.19
CA ARG A 376 18.07 31.80 6.42
C ARG A 376 17.82 32.64 7.67
N LYS A 377 16.60 33.18 7.81
CA LYS A 377 16.21 33.95 9.00
C LYS A 377 16.34 33.15 10.29
N SER A 378 15.90 31.89 10.29
CA SER A 378 15.99 31.04 11.49
C SER A 378 17.42 30.71 11.90
N LEU A 379 18.35 30.72 10.93
CA LEU A 379 19.77 30.41 11.13
C LEU A 379 20.66 31.67 11.24
N ASN A 380 20.06 32.86 11.22
CA ASN A 380 20.75 34.16 11.25
C ASN A 380 21.80 34.32 10.13
N LEU A 381 21.45 33.90 8.90
CA LEU A 381 22.28 33.98 7.69
C LEU A 381 21.90 35.14 6.76
#